data_AF-A0A7S1TFS1-F1
#
_entry.id   AF-A0A7S1TFS1-F1
#
_cell.length_a   1.000
_cell.length_b   1.000
_cell.length_c   1.000
_cell.angle_alpha   90.00
_cell.angle_beta   90.00
_cell.angle_gamma   90.00
#
_symmetry.space_group_name_H-M   'P 1'
#
loop_
_entity.id
_entity.type
_entity.pdbx_description
1 polymer ?
#
loop_
_entity_poly.entity_id
_entity_poly.type
_entity_poly.pdbx_seq_one_letter_code
_entity_poly.pdbx_strand_id
1 'polypeptide(L)'
;MANSNRPPTSIGSGSLNDCRLSYLNNLDQIVNQIADAFRDIARASRVKSRASEALSELQIEVEAANLVQNVDKLLRLISDLKVRIIAQDFEATDRDVKAVQAQLDEQSDRSTRLLRKVVGNTSKVLRQLEHHYYLSESNLPGSVRLNKTEDTGHRSNA
;
A
#
# COMPACT_ATOMS: atom_id res chain seq x y z
N MET A 1 4.78 -39.57 9.62
CA MET A 1 4.85 -38.25 8.95
C MET A 1 3.74 -37.39 9.52
N ALA A 2 4.05 -36.46 10.44
CA ALA A 2 3.05 -35.63 11.11
C ALA A 2 2.90 -34.30 10.36
N ASN A 3 1.67 -34.01 9.91
CA ASN A 3 1.28 -32.80 9.20
C ASN A 3 1.13 -31.64 10.20
N SER A 4 1.99 -30.63 10.09
CA SER A 4 1.99 -29.43 10.94
C SER A 4 1.38 -28.26 10.17
N ASN A 5 0.07 -28.31 9.94
CA ASN A 5 -0.70 -27.16 9.45
C ASN A 5 -1.36 -26.48 10.65
N ARG A 6 -0.63 -25.57 11.29
CA ARG A 6 -1.22 -24.55 12.17
C ARG A 6 -1.36 -23.26 11.35
N PRO A 7 -2.57 -22.68 11.24
CA PRO A 7 -2.73 -21.38 10.57
C PRO A 7 -1.97 -20.30 11.36
N PRO A 8 -1.42 -19.28 10.69
CA PRO A 8 -0.78 -18.17 11.39
C PRO A 8 -1.85 -17.47 12.22
N THR A 9 -1.63 -17.48 13.53
CA THR A 9 -2.45 -16.80 14.51
C THR A 9 -2.62 -15.34 14.09
N SER A 10 -3.84 -14.84 14.25
CA SER A 10 -4.18 -13.43 14.28
C SER A 10 -3.31 -12.69 15.32
N ILE A 11 -2.10 -12.31 14.91
CA ILE A 11 -1.19 -11.45 15.67
C ILE A 11 -1.36 -10.07 15.04
N GLY A 12 -2.28 -9.27 15.57
CA GLY A 12 -2.45 -7.90 15.08
C GLY A 12 -3.52 -7.11 15.83
N SER A 13 -4.63 -7.75 16.19
CA SER A 13 -5.71 -7.07 16.91
C SER A 13 -5.50 -7.01 18.42
N GLY A 14 -4.91 -8.06 19.03
CA GLY A 14 -4.61 -8.08 20.48
C GLY A 14 -3.61 -6.99 20.87
N SER A 15 -2.47 -6.92 20.20
CA SER A 15 -1.40 -5.96 20.50
C SER A 15 -1.81 -4.49 20.32
N LEU A 16 -2.65 -4.17 19.33
CA LEU A 16 -3.17 -2.81 19.11
C LEU A 16 -4.16 -2.40 20.21
N ASN A 17 -5.02 -3.32 20.64
CA ASN A 17 -5.95 -3.09 21.74
C ASN A 17 -5.22 -2.95 23.09
N ASP A 18 -4.21 -3.79 23.33
CA ASP A 18 -3.37 -3.72 24.53
C ASP A 18 -2.58 -2.41 24.59
N CYS A 19 -2.04 -1.98 23.44
CA CYS A 19 -1.36 -0.69 23.29
C CYS A 19 -2.34 0.47 23.59
N ARG A 20 -3.53 0.46 22.98
CA ARG A 20 -4.57 1.46 23.21
C ARG A 20 -4.98 1.52 24.69
N LEU A 21 -5.19 0.38 25.33
CA LEU A 21 -5.52 0.30 26.76
C LEU A 21 -4.40 0.86 27.64
N SER A 22 -3.14 0.54 27.32
CA SER A 22 -1.99 1.12 28.02
C SER A 22 -1.93 2.64 27.87
N TYR A 23 -2.24 3.18 26.69
CA TYR A 23 -2.30 4.63 26.45
C TYR A 23 -3.41 5.30 27.26
N LEU A 24 -4.61 4.69 27.32
CA LEU A 24 -5.72 5.22 28.11
C LEU A 24 -5.40 5.20 29.60
N ASN A 25 -4.85 4.09 30.11
CA ASN A 25 -4.44 4.00 31.51
C ASN A 25 -3.38 5.04 31.88
N ASN A 26 -2.39 5.26 31.00
CA ASN A 26 -1.37 6.28 31.21
C ASN A 26 -1.95 7.70 31.17
N LEU A 27 -2.90 7.97 30.28
CA LEU A 27 -3.59 9.26 30.21
C LEU A 27 -4.37 9.52 31.50
N ASP A 28 -5.18 8.55 31.95
CA ASP A 28 -5.95 8.66 33.18
C ASP A 28 -5.03 8.89 34.39
N GLN A 29 -3.91 8.18 34.46
CA GLN A 29 -2.91 8.38 35.50
C GLN A 29 -2.33 9.81 35.49
N ILE A 30 -1.93 10.32 34.32
CA ILE A 30 -1.34 11.66 34.20
C ILE A 30 -2.37 12.74 34.54
N VAL A 31 -3.61 12.60 34.08
CA VAL A 31 -4.70 13.55 34.38
C VAL A 31 -4.99 13.59 35.88
N ASN A 32 -5.05 12.44 36.55
CA ASN A 32 -5.24 12.37 38.00
C ASN A 32 -4.07 13.04 38.74
N GLN A 33 -2.82 12.81 38.31
CA GLN A 33 -1.64 13.45 38.90
C GLN A 33 -1.64 14.98 38.73
N ILE A 34 -2.11 15.49 37.58
CA ILE A 34 -2.29 16.94 37.34
C ILE A 34 -3.37 17.50 38.29
N ALA A 35 -4.51 16.81 38.41
CA ALA A 35 -5.62 17.25 39.25
C ALA A 35 -5.24 17.27 40.74
N ASP A 36 -4.47 16.29 41.19
CA ASP A 36 -4.00 16.20 42.58
C ASP A 36 -2.97 17.30 42.88
N ALA A 37 -1.96 17.50 42.02
CA ALA A 37 -0.99 18.60 42.19
C ALA A 37 -1.68 19.97 42.24
N PHE A 38 -2.66 20.22 41.37
CA PHE A 38 -3.43 21.47 41.39
C PHE A 38 -4.25 21.62 42.68
N ARG A 39 -4.87 20.53 43.16
CA ARG A 39 -5.63 20.54 44.42
C ARG A 39 -4.73 20.89 45.61
N ASP A 40 -3.49 20.41 45.61
CA ASP A 40 -2.55 20.67 46.70
C ASP A 40 -1.99 22.10 46.65
N ILE A 41 -1.74 22.67 45.46
CA ILE A 41 -1.45 24.12 45.30
C ILE A 41 -2.63 24.97 45.82
N ALA A 42 -3.86 24.61 45.47
CA ALA A 42 -5.06 25.33 45.90
C ALA A 42 -5.30 25.24 47.42
N ARG A 43 -4.80 24.19 48.09
CA ARG A 43 -4.82 24.06 49.55
C ARG A 43 -3.72 24.89 50.21
N ALA A 44 -2.50 24.80 49.72
CA ALA A 44 -1.35 25.51 50.26
C ALA A 44 -1.50 27.03 50.18
N SER A 45 -2.15 27.55 49.13
CA SER A 45 -2.43 28.99 48.96
C SER A 45 -3.47 29.58 49.93
N ARG A 46 -4.21 28.76 50.69
CA ARG A 46 -5.24 29.25 51.65
C ARG A 46 -4.68 29.52 53.06
N VAL A 47 -3.40 29.28 53.29
CA VAL A 47 -2.77 29.33 54.61
C VAL A 47 -2.46 30.78 55.03
N LYS A 48 -2.90 31.20 56.23
CA LYS A 48 -2.94 32.62 56.68
C LYS A 48 -1.93 33.01 57.78
N SER A 49 -0.96 32.15 58.14
CA SER A 49 -0.03 32.41 59.24
C SER A 49 1.40 32.62 58.75
N ARG A 50 2.07 33.68 59.24
CA ARG A 50 3.42 34.13 58.82
C ARG A 50 4.52 33.06 58.89
N ALA A 51 4.49 32.18 59.90
CA ALA A 51 5.46 31.08 60.01
C ALA A 51 5.11 29.90 59.09
N SER A 52 3.84 29.78 58.71
CA SER A 52 3.35 28.79 57.78
C SER A 52 3.44 29.24 56.32
N GLU A 53 3.69 30.53 56.09
CA GLU A 53 3.74 31.18 54.79
C GLU A 53 4.96 30.71 53.99
N ALA A 54 6.16 30.70 54.59
CA ALA A 54 7.38 30.21 53.96
C ALA A 54 7.32 28.69 53.63
N LEU A 55 6.70 27.88 54.50
CA LEU A 55 6.48 26.45 54.23
C LEU A 55 5.44 26.24 53.13
N SER A 56 4.38 27.05 53.10
CA SER A 56 3.38 27.00 52.03
C SER A 56 3.93 27.45 50.68
N GLU A 57 4.82 28.44 50.66
CA GLU A 57 5.47 28.95 49.46
C GLU A 57 6.37 27.87 48.83
N LEU A 58 7.19 27.20 49.64
CA LEU A 58 8.00 26.06 49.20
C LEU A 58 7.12 24.90 48.70
N GLN A 59 6.03 24.60 49.40
CA GLN A 59 5.11 23.54 48.99
C GLN A 59 4.43 23.86 47.65
N ILE A 60 4.02 25.12 47.44
CA ILE A 60 3.46 25.58 46.17
C ILE A 60 4.49 25.44 45.05
N GLU A 61 5.76 25.77 45.29
CA GLU A 61 6.83 25.64 44.30
C GLU A 61 7.05 24.17 43.88
N VAL A 62 7.11 23.26 44.85
CA VAL A 62 7.25 21.81 44.59
C VAL A 62 6.05 21.28 43.81
N GLU A 63 4.82 21.63 44.21
CA GLU A 63 3.63 21.15 43.50
C GLU A 63 3.46 21.80 42.13
N ALA A 64 3.89 23.05 41.96
CA ALA A 64 3.93 23.70 40.65
C ALA A 64 4.94 23.02 39.72
N ALA A 65 6.11 22.64 40.23
CA ALA A 65 7.09 21.85 39.47
C ALA A 65 6.53 20.48 39.07
N ASN A 66 5.86 19.78 39.99
CA ASN A 66 5.17 18.52 39.70
C ASN A 66 4.08 18.68 38.64
N LEU A 67 3.28 19.76 38.74
CA LEU A 67 2.24 20.08 37.76
C LEU A 67 2.85 20.27 36.36
N VAL A 68 3.89 21.09 36.24
CA VAL A 68 4.59 21.32 34.96
C VAL A 68 5.16 20.02 34.40
N GLN A 69 5.77 19.19 35.24
CA GLN A 69 6.31 17.90 34.83
C GLN A 69 5.23 16.95 34.32
N ASN A 70 4.07 16.90 34.97
CA ASN A 70 2.96 16.04 34.55
C ASN A 70 2.29 16.55 33.26
N VAL A 71 2.21 17.86 33.07
CA VAL A 71 1.78 18.47 31.80
C VAL A 71 2.77 18.13 30.67
N ASP A 72 4.08 18.16 30.92
CA ASP A 72 5.07 17.73 29.92
C ASP A 72 4.90 16.25 29.53
N LYS A 73 4.67 15.36 30.51
CA LYS A 73 4.34 13.95 30.23
C LYS A 73 3.08 13.81 29.38
N LEU A 74 2.04 14.60 29.64
CA LEU A 74 0.82 14.61 28.83
C LEU A 74 1.11 15.04 27.39
N LEU A 75 1.88 16.12 27.20
CA LEU A 75 2.25 16.61 25.87
C LEU A 75 3.05 15.59 25.07
N ARG A 76 3.98 14.88 25.72
CA ARG A 76 4.72 13.77 25.10
C ARG A 76 3.78 12.63 24.69
N LEU A 77 2.86 12.22 25.56
CA LEU A 77 1.87 11.19 25.25
C LEU A 77 1.01 11.57 24.04
N ILE A 78 0.57 12.83 23.96
CA ILE A 78 -0.20 13.36 22.83
C ILE A 78 0.66 13.37 21.55
N SER A 79 1.93 13.78 21.64
CA SER A 79 2.85 13.77 20.50
C SER A 79 3.04 12.35 19.94
N ASP A 80 3.28 11.37 20.82
CA ASP A 80 3.42 9.96 20.43
C ASP A 80 2.14 9.43 19.76
N LEU A 81 0.97 9.80 20.29
CA LEU A 81 -0.31 9.42 19.71
C LEU A 81 -0.48 9.98 18.30
N LYS A 82 -0.13 11.25 18.08
CA LYS A 82 -0.19 11.88 16.75
C LYS A 82 0.71 11.14 15.76
N VAL A 83 1.95 10.83 16.14
CA VAL A 83 2.90 10.10 15.28
C VAL A 83 2.35 8.72 14.91
N ARG A 84 1.77 7.99 15.87
CA ARG A 84 1.20 6.65 15.60
C ARG A 84 0.00 6.69 14.67
N ILE A 85 -0.91 7.65 14.83
CA ILE A 85 -2.07 7.80 13.93
C ILE A 85 -1.60 8.04 12.50
N ILE A 86 -0.63 8.95 12.32
CA ILE A 86 -0.04 9.25 11.01
C ILE A 86 0.62 7.99 10.42
N ALA A 87 1.41 7.26 11.22
CA ALA A 87 2.05 6.03 10.76
C ALA A 87 1.04 4.95 10.33
N GLN A 88 -0.05 4.79 11.08
CA GLN A 88 -1.11 3.83 10.74
C GLN A 88 -1.81 4.19 9.41
N ASP A 89 -2.00 5.48 9.14
CA ASP A 89 -2.57 5.97 7.89
C ASP A 89 -1.67 5.67 6.68
N PHE A 90 -0.35 5.80 6.85
CA PHE A 90 0.62 5.38 5.83
C PHE A 90 0.56 3.88 5.56
N GLU A 91 0.48 3.03 6.60
CA GLU A 91 0.37 1.58 6.41
C GLU A 91 -0.95 1.16 5.75
N ALA A 92 -2.04 1.88 5.99
CA ALA A 92 -3.30 1.67 5.28
C ALA A 92 -3.18 2.06 3.80
N THR A 93 -2.62 3.24 3.54
CA THR A 93 -2.40 3.75 2.18
C THR A 93 -1.46 2.86 1.38
N ASP A 94 -0.37 2.37 1.97
CA ASP A 94 0.57 1.45 1.31
C ASP A 94 -0.11 0.13 0.89
N ARG A 95 -1.01 -0.39 1.73
CA ARG A 95 -1.81 -1.58 1.40
C ARG A 95 -2.74 -1.32 0.22
N ASP A 96 -3.40 -0.16 0.20
CA ASP A 96 -4.30 0.20 -0.90
C ASP A 96 -3.53 0.41 -2.21
N VAL A 97 -2.38 1.08 -2.16
CA VAL A 97 -1.49 1.25 -3.32
C VAL A 97 -1.04 -0.10 -3.86
N LYS A 98 -0.62 -1.04 -3.00
CA LYS A 98 -0.23 -2.39 -3.41
C LYS A 98 -1.40 -3.17 -4.05
N ALA A 99 -2.61 -3.01 -3.54
CA ALA A 99 -3.81 -3.63 -4.10
C ALA A 99 -4.12 -3.08 -5.51
N VAL A 100 -4.06 -1.76 -5.68
CA VAL A 100 -4.25 -1.11 -6.99
C VAL A 100 -3.16 -1.52 -7.98
N GLN A 101 -1.90 -1.58 -7.54
CA GLN A 101 -0.78 -2.03 -8.36
C GLN A 101 -1.03 -3.46 -8.88
N ALA A 102 -1.41 -4.38 -8.01
CA ALA A 102 -1.70 -5.77 -8.40
C ALA A 102 -2.86 -5.86 -9.41
N GLN A 103 -3.91 -5.05 -9.25
CA GLN A 103 -5.01 -4.98 -10.20
C GLN A 103 -4.56 -4.44 -11.56
N LEU A 104 -3.70 -3.41 -11.56
CA LEU A 104 -3.19 -2.80 -12.78
C LEU A 104 -2.29 -3.78 -13.55
N ASP A 105 -1.44 -4.52 -12.84
CA ASP A 105 -0.61 -5.58 -13.41
C ASP A 105 -1.47 -6.67 -14.05
N GLU A 106 -2.53 -7.12 -13.35
CA GLU A 106 -3.46 -8.10 -13.90
C GLU A 106 -4.18 -7.58 -15.16
N GLN A 107 -4.64 -6.32 -15.15
CA GLN A 107 -5.26 -5.70 -16.31
C GLN A 107 -4.29 -5.57 -17.48
N SER A 108 -3.04 -5.19 -17.21
CA SER A 108 -1.97 -5.11 -18.20
C SER A 108 -1.72 -6.48 -18.86
N ASP A 109 -1.64 -7.54 -18.06
CA ASP A 109 -1.46 -8.91 -18.54
C ASP A 109 -2.64 -9.38 -19.40
N ARG A 110 -3.88 -9.11 -18.94
CA ARG A 110 -5.10 -9.43 -19.69
C ARG A 110 -5.13 -8.69 -21.02
N SER A 111 -4.84 -7.39 -21.02
CA SER A 111 -4.78 -6.56 -22.22
C SER A 111 -3.73 -7.08 -23.19
N THR A 112 -2.53 -7.40 -22.71
CA THR A 112 -1.43 -7.96 -23.51
C THR A 112 -1.80 -9.31 -24.15
N ARG A 113 -2.53 -10.17 -23.43
CA ARG A 113 -3.04 -11.44 -23.98
C ARG A 113 -4.08 -11.20 -25.07
N LEU A 114 -5.01 -10.27 -24.86
CA LEU A 114 -6.04 -9.93 -25.85
C LEU A 114 -5.41 -9.33 -27.11
N LEU A 115 -4.47 -8.39 -26.96
CA LEU A 115 -3.73 -7.82 -28.09
C LEU A 115 -3.01 -8.89 -28.90
N ARG A 116 -2.30 -9.82 -28.24
CA ARG A 116 -1.66 -10.96 -28.93
C ARG A 116 -2.67 -11.83 -29.70
N LYS A 117 -3.85 -12.07 -29.12
CA LYS A 117 -4.92 -12.83 -29.79
C LYS A 117 -5.45 -12.10 -31.02
N VAL A 118 -5.67 -10.79 -30.93
CA VAL A 118 -6.10 -9.96 -32.06
C VAL A 118 -5.06 -9.98 -33.17
N VAL A 119 -3.78 -9.73 -32.84
CA VAL A 119 -2.68 -9.79 -33.82
C VAL A 119 -2.62 -11.15 -34.51
N GLY A 120 -2.73 -12.24 -33.76
CA GLY A 120 -2.74 -13.59 -34.32
C GLY A 120 -3.94 -13.85 -35.25
N ASN A 121 -5.13 -13.38 -34.88
CA ASN A 121 -6.33 -13.51 -35.71
C ASN A 121 -6.22 -12.68 -37.00
N THR A 122 -5.79 -11.42 -36.90
CA THR A 122 -5.60 -10.54 -38.04
C THR A 122 -4.56 -11.12 -39.01
N SER A 123 -3.43 -11.65 -38.50
CA SER A 123 -2.42 -12.30 -39.32
C SER A 123 -2.97 -13.54 -40.05
N LYS A 124 -3.80 -14.35 -39.39
CA LYS A 124 -4.48 -15.49 -40.03
C LYS A 124 -5.42 -15.05 -41.16
N VAL A 125 -6.24 -14.03 -40.91
CA VAL A 125 -7.18 -13.49 -41.92
C VAL A 125 -6.41 -12.92 -43.12
N LEU A 126 -5.35 -12.15 -42.87
CA LEU A 126 -4.50 -11.61 -43.95
C LEU A 126 -3.86 -12.72 -44.79
N ARG A 127 -3.33 -13.78 -44.16
CA ARG A 127 -2.79 -14.94 -44.89
C ARG A 127 -3.85 -15.69 -45.70
N GLN A 128 -5.05 -15.85 -45.16
CA GLN A 128 -6.16 -16.46 -45.90
C GLN A 128 -6.53 -15.61 -47.11
N LEU A 129 -6.59 -14.29 -46.95
CA LEU A 129 -6.88 -13.35 -48.03
C LEU A 129 -5.80 -13.40 -49.13
N GLU A 130 -4.52 -13.39 -48.74
CA GLU A 130 -3.38 -13.53 -49.64
C GLU A 130 -3.44 -14.85 -50.43
N HIS A 131 -3.72 -15.96 -49.75
CA HIS A 131 -3.90 -17.27 -50.38
C HIS A 131 -5.05 -17.26 -51.40
N HIS A 132 -6.22 -16.69 -51.05
CA HIS A 132 -7.34 -16.58 -51.98
C HIS A 132 -7.04 -15.68 -53.18
N TYR A 133 -6.28 -14.59 -52.98
CA TYR A 133 -5.85 -13.71 -54.06
C TYR A 133 -5.02 -14.49 -55.10
N TYR A 134 -3.98 -15.21 -54.69
CA TYR A 134 -3.12 -15.99 -55.59
C TYR A 134 -3.83 -17.20 -56.21
N LEU A 135 -4.79 -17.81 -55.50
CA LEU A 135 -5.64 -18.84 -56.08
C LEU A 135 -6.61 -18.29 -57.13
N SER A 136 -7.01 -17.02 -57.04
CA SER A 136 -7.85 -16.41 -58.06
C SER A 136 -7.06 -16.15 -59.35
N GLU A 137 -5.81 -15.66 -59.25
CA GLU A 137 -4.91 -15.43 -60.40
C GLU A 137 -4.57 -16.72 -61.15
N SER A 138 -4.35 -17.82 -60.43
CA SER A 138 -4.05 -19.13 -61.03
C SER A 138 -5.27 -19.83 -61.65
N ASN A 139 -6.49 -19.39 -61.33
CA ASN A 139 -7.73 -19.90 -61.90
C ASN A 139 -8.35 -19.01 -62.99
N LEU A 140 -7.67 -17.93 -63.44
CA LEU A 140 -8.11 -17.25 -64.66
C LEU A 140 -7.89 -18.16 -65.88
N PRO A 141 -8.94 -18.44 -66.68
CA PRO A 141 -8.78 -19.10 -67.97
C PRO A 141 -8.09 -18.13 -68.92
N GLY A 142 -6.75 -18.17 -68.96
CA GLY A 142 -5.96 -17.27 -69.80
C GLY A 142 -4.47 -17.13 -69.44
N SER A 143 -3.96 -17.75 -68.37
CA SER A 143 -2.53 -17.69 -68.07
C SER A 143 -1.75 -18.60 -69.02
N VAL A 144 -1.29 -18.00 -70.12
CA VAL A 144 -0.43 -18.59 -71.15
C VAL A 144 0.78 -19.24 -70.48
N ARG A 145 0.84 -20.57 -70.51
CA ARG A 145 2.10 -21.31 -70.35
C ARG A 145 3.02 -20.87 -71.49
N LEU A 146 4.01 -20.04 -71.17
CA LEU A 146 5.15 -19.82 -72.05
C LEU A 146 5.90 -21.15 -72.16
N ASN A 147 5.54 -21.92 -73.19
CA ASN A 147 6.26 -23.13 -73.56
C ASN A 147 7.66 -22.71 -74.00
N LYS A 148 8.64 -23.04 -73.15
CA LYS A 148 10.05 -23.07 -73.50
C LYS A 148 10.25 -24.23 -74.48
N THR A 149 10.05 -23.99 -75.78
CA THR A 149 10.49 -24.93 -76.82
C THR A 149 12.00 -24.80 -76.96
N GLU A 150 12.70 -25.59 -76.15
CA GLU A 150 14.03 -26.08 -76.51
C GLU A 150 13.86 -26.94 -77.76
N ASP A 151 14.22 -26.41 -78.94
CA ASP A 151 14.44 -27.23 -80.12
C ASP A 151 15.95 -27.50 -80.24
N THR A 152 16.30 -28.69 -79.76
CA THR A 152 17.59 -29.33 -79.90
C THR A 152 17.76 -29.86 -81.33
N GLY A 153 18.74 -29.32 -82.04
CA GLY A 153 19.70 -30.14 -82.78
C GLY A 153 19.31 -30.71 -84.15
N HIS A 154 20.12 -30.28 -85.12
CA HIS A 154 20.86 -31.11 -86.08
C HIS A 154 20.34 -31.36 -87.51
N ARG A 155 21.34 -31.13 -88.40
CA ARG A 155 21.62 -31.68 -89.75
C ARG A 155 20.83 -31.07 -90.91
N SER A 156 21.34 -30.93 -92.13
CA SER A 156 22.65 -31.01 -92.81
C SER A 156 22.27 -31.16 -94.30
N ASN A 157 23.14 -30.71 -95.21
CA ASN A 157 23.12 -30.94 -96.67
C ASN A 157 22.16 -30.00 -97.45
N ALA A 158 22.53 -29.40 -98.57
CA ALA A 158 23.54 -29.74 -99.57
C ALA A 158 24.18 -28.45 -100.13
#